data_AF-A0A229SIY2-F1
#
_entry.id   AF-A0A229SIY2-F1
#
_cell.length_a   1.000
_cell.length_b   1.000
_cell.length_c   1.000
_cell.angle_alpha   90.00
_cell.angle_beta   90.00
_cell.angle_gamma   90.00
#
_symmetry.space_group_name_H-M   'P 1'
#
loop_
_entity.id
_entity.type
_entity.pdbx_description
1 polymer ?
#
loop_
_entity_poly.entity_id
_entity_poly.type
_entity_poly.pdbx_seq_one_letter_code
_entity_poly.pdbx_strand_id
1 'polypeptide(L)' 'MIAGSTATRWSAFGRAKPDRIAAAVTKVLDDPAYRSAAAKVGDSFREAGGASTAADHLEALLG' A
#
# COMPACT_ATOMS: atom_id res chain seq x y z
N MET A 1 -7.56 18.06 -34.50
CA MET A 1 -6.38 17.22 -34.20
C MET A 1 -5.93 17.59 -32.79
N ILE A 2 -6.34 16.82 -31.78
CA ILE A 2 -6.07 17.12 -30.37
C ILE A 2 -4.71 16.57 -29.96
N ALA A 3 -3.81 17.43 -29.49
CA ALA A 3 -2.55 17.00 -28.90
C ALA A 3 -2.85 16.30 -27.57
N GLY A 4 -2.55 15.00 -27.49
CA GLY A 4 -2.75 14.18 -26.31
C GLY A 4 -1.88 14.67 -25.15
N SER A 5 -2.52 15.02 -24.04
CA SER A 5 -1.84 15.30 -22.77
C SER A 5 -1.52 13.98 -22.07
N THR A 6 -0.32 13.44 -22.29
CA THR A 6 0.27 12.42 -21.41
C THR A 6 1.00 13.11 -20.26
N ALA A 7 0.25 13.77 -19.38
CA ALA A 7 0.81 14.15 -18.09
C ALA A 7 0.92 12.90 -17.22
N THR A 8 2.09 12.22 -17.27
CA THR A 8 2.44 11.21 -16.26
C THR A 8 2.37 11.89 -14.90
N ARG A 9 1.34 11.57 -14.11
CA ARG A 9 1.22 12.06 -12.74
C ARG A 9 2.24 11.29 -11.91
N TRP A 10 3.47 11.80 -11.85
CA TRP A 10 4.44 11.34 -10.86
C TRP A 10 3.84 11.65 -9.49
N SER A 11 3.37 10.61 -8.82
CA SER A 11 2.78 10.74 -7.50
C SER A 11 3.89 11.22 -6.55
N ALA A 12 3.51 12.03 -5.56
CA ALA A 12 4.42 12.78 -4.68
C ALA A 12 5.40 11.93 -3.84
N PHE A 13 5.48 10.61 -4.07
CA PHE A 13 6.40 9.68 -3.41
C PHE A 13 7.88 10.02 -3.68
N GLY A 14 8.21 10.61 -4.82
CA GLY A 14 9.59 11.02 -5.14
C GLY A 14 10.15 12.15 -4.27
N ARG A 15 9.35 12.78 -3.40
CA ARG A 15 9.79 13.88 -2.51
C ARG A 15 9.49 13.63 -1.03
N ALA A 16 9.34 12.38 -0.61
CA ALA A 16 9.25 12.09 0.83
C ALA A 16 10.59 12.43 1.50
N LYS A 17 10.62 13.52 2.29
CA LYS A 17 11.82 13.91 3.05
C LYS A 17 12.15 12.82 4.09
N PRO A 18 13.43 12.54 4.37
CA PRO A 18 13.83 11.54 5.36
C PRO A 18 13.09 11.68 6.70
N ASP A 19 12.94 12.90 7.21
CA ASP A 19 12.26 13.17 8.49
C ASP A 19 10.77 12.78 8.46
N ARG A 20 10.11 12.97 7.31
CA ARG A 20 8.70 12.56 7.12
C ARG A 20 8.57 11.05 7.17
N ILE A 21 9.52 10.34 6.56
CA ILE A 21 9.56 8.88 6.58
C ILE A 21 9.83 8.39 8.00
N ALA A 22 10.83 8.96 8.68
CA ALA A 22 11.17 8.60 10.06
C ALA A 22 9.99 8.82 11.02
N ALA A 23 9.30 9.96 10.92
CA ALA A 23 8.13 10.25 11.75
C ALA A 23 6.96 9.29 11.46
N ALA A 24 6.72 8.96 10.19
CA ALA A 24 5.67 8.02 9.81
C ALA A 24 5.98 6.60 10.31
N VAL A 25 7.22 6.13 10.15
CA VAL A 25 7.65 4.82 10.65
C VAL A 25 7.54 4.76 12.18
N THR A 26 8.04 5.80 12.88
CA THR A 26 7.94 5.88 14.35
C THR A 26 6.49 5.79 14.80
N LYS A 27 5.58 6.55 14.16
CA LYS A 27 4.15 6.48 14.47
C LYS A 27 3.55 5.08 14.28
N VAL A 28 3.93 4.38 13.21
CA VAL A 28 3.46 3.01 12.95
C VAL A 28 3.97 2.03 14.01
N LEU A 29 5.20 2.23 14.48
CA LEU A 29 5.83 1.35 15.47
C LEU A 29 5.34 1.62 16.90
N ASP A 30 5.02 2.87 17.23
CA ASP A 30 4.59 3.26 18.58
C ASP A 30 3.11 2.98 18.86
N ASP A 31 2.24 3.06 17.85
CA ASP A 31 0.81 2.85 18.04
C ASP A 31 0.44 1.36 17.82
N PRO A 32 0.06 0.62 18.89
CA PRO A 32 -0.27 -0.80 18.82
C PRO A 32 -1.53 -1.10 17.99
N ALA A 33 -2.34 -0.08 17.67
CA ALA A 33 -3.49 -0.23 16.78
C ALA A 33 -3.05 -0.63 15.36
N TYR A 34 -1.90 -0.15 14.88
CA TYR A 34 -1.37 -0.55 13.57
C TYR A 34 -0.98 -2.03 13.56
N ARG A 35 -0.33 -2.52 14.61
CA ARG A 35 -0.03 -3.96 14.76
C ARG A 35 -1.32 -4.79 14.77
N SER A 36 -2.33 -4.35 15.51
CA SER A 36 -3.60 -5.06 15.62
C SER A 36 -4.38 -5.09 14.30
N ALA A 37 -4.37 -3.99 13.55
CA ALA A 37 -4.99 -3.91 12.24
C ALA A 37 -4.25 -4.80 11.21
N ALA A 38 -2.91 -4.77 11.21
CA ALA A 38 -2.09 -5.61 10.34
C ALA A 38 -2.32 -7.11 10.61
N ALA A 39 -2.44 -7.51 11.89
CA ALA A 39 -2.76 -8.88 12.26
C ALA A 39 -4.12 -9.33 11.69
N LYS A 40 -5.18 -8.52 11.88
CA LYS A 40 -6.53 -8.82 11.35
C LYS A 40 -6.55 -8.98 9.84
N VAL A 41 -5.83 -8.11 9.12
CA VAL A 41 -5.72 -8.20 7.66
C VAL A 41 -4.96 -9.46 7.26
N GLY A 42 -3.85 -9.77 7.95
CA GLY A 42 -3.07 -10.98 7.70
C GLY A 42 -3.86 -12.28 7.95
N ASP A 43 -4.69 -12.30 8.99
CA ASP A 43 -5.55 -13.44 9.30
C ASP A 43 -6.64 -13.63 8.22
N SER A 44 -7.28 -12.55 7.80
CA SER A 44 -8.25 -12.56 6.70
C SER A 44 -7.65 -13.14 5.41
N PHE A 45 -6.44 -12.70 5.05
CA PHE A 45 -5.76 -13.27 3.88
C PHE A 45 -5.43 -14.74 4.06
N ARG A 46 -4.98 -15.17 5.24
CA ARG A 46 -4.67 -16.58 5.50
C ARG A 46 -5.92 -17.46 5.43
N GLU A 47 -7.05 -16.98 5.96
CA GLU A 47 -8.35 -17.64 5.85
C GLU A 47 -8.83 -17.74 4.40
N ALA A 48 -8.56 -16.71 3.58
CA ALA A 48 -8.97 -16.65 2.17
C ALA A 48 -8.08 -17.45 1.19
N GLY A 49 -7.11 -18.24 1.67
CA GLY A 49 -6.18 -19.00 0.81
C GLY A 49 -4.74 -18.47 0.79
N GLY A 50 -4.46 -17.44 1.59
CA GLY A 50 -3.14 -16.86 1.78
C GLY A 50 -2.79 -15.73 0.82
N ALA A 51 -1.57 -15.23 0.95
CA ALA A 51 -1.08 -14.10 0.16
C ALA A 51 -1.05 -14.38 -1.35
N SER A 52 -0.85 -15.64 -1.77
CA SER A 52 -0.86 -16.02 -3.18
C SER A 52 -2.25 -15.82 -3.78
N THR A 53 -3.29 -16.39 -3.17
CA THR A 53 -4.68 -16.21 -3.63
C THR A 53 -5.09 -14.73 -3.61
N ALA A 54 -4.68 -13.97 -2.59
CA ALA A 54 -4.94 -12.53 -2.57
C ALA A 54 -4.24 -11.79 -3.73
N ALA A 55 -2.99 -12.17 -4.06
CA ALA A 55 -2.26 -11.61 -5.20
C ALA A 55 -2.94 -12.00 -6.53
N ASP A 56 -3.36 -13.25 -6.70
CA ASP A 56 -4.06 -13.73 -7.89
C ASP A 56 -5.36 -12.93 -8.11
N HIS A 57 -6.11 -12.64 -7.04
CA HIS A 57 -7.32 -11.81 -7.10
C HIS A 57 -7.02 -10.35 -7.45
N LEU A 58 -5.91 -9.79 -6.96
CA LEU A 58 -5.48 -8.43 -7.32
C LEU A 58 -5.06 -8.35 -8.79
N GLU A 59 -4.32 -9.33 -9.29
CA GLU A 59 -3.94 -9.44 -10.69
C GLU A 59 -5.16 -9.55 -11.60
N ALA A 60 -6.17 -10.34 -11.20
CA ALA A 60 -7.44 -10.46 -11.92
C ALA A 60 -8.28 -9.16 -11.97
N LEU A 61 -8.06 -8.22 -11.05
CA LEU A 61 -8.71 -6.88 -11.08
C LEU A 61 -7.94 -5.85 -11.92
N LEU A 62 -6.66 -6.12 -12.20
CA LEU A 62 -5.76 -5.22 -12.93
C LEU A 62 -5.58 -5.62 -14.41
N GLY A 63 -5.97 -6.84 -14.78
CA GLY A 63 -6.04 -7.33 -16.16
C GLY A 63 -7.37 -7.02 -16.84
#